data_AF-A0A2I1K7J3-F1
#
_entry.id   AF-A0A2I1K7J3-F1
#
_cell.length_a   1.000
_cell.length_b   1.000
_cell.length_c   1.000
_cell.angle_alpha   90.00
_cell.angle_beta   90.00
_cell.angle_gamma   90.00
#
_symmetry.space_group_name_H-M   'P 1'
#
loop_
_entity.id
_entity.type
_entity.pdbx_description
1 polymer ?
#
loop_
_entity_poly.entity_id
_entity_poly.type
_entity_poly.pdbx_seq_one_letter_code
_entity_poly.pdbx_strand_id
1 'polypeptide(L)'
;MNILPKNEIKPTVDTPHNFFIYGATMSGKSYLAGEFPNPLFIDTDGNASANPYPSIEVRNIKNKSGDIVNSVVDQLSDIILELQTTNHGFETVVLDVIDDISIMIEQYICNKNKVEALSDIAYGKGYNLFNTIFNQLVIDLKTLPINVIYISRMNTKIDNNVSYEVPSLPEKKVNIVNGNCDYMIQTQKIGKNHIRSVKAKRKNYEREKIDDQRILKILDTVTGAFERSHPISKAKQDEIVKELDKKQEQSFISDNKEQPRKKPQI
;
A
#
# COMPACT_ATOMS: atom_id res chain seq x y z
N MET A 1 -10.00 39.46 6.56
CA MET A 1 -10.95 38.38 6.20
C MET A 1 -10.76 37.24 7.19
N ASN A 2 -11.84 36.65 7.70
CA ASN A 2 -11.72 35.50 8.58
C ASN A 2 -11.41 34.26 7.74
N ILE A 3 -10.29 33.58 7.99
CA ILE A 3 -9.79 32.45 7.17
C ILE A 3 -10.53 31.14 7.49
N LEU A 4 -11.23 31.08 8.63
CA LEU A 4 -11.95 29.91 9.06
C LEU A 4 -13.33 29.83 8.41
N PRO A 5 -13.77 28.64 7.97
CA PRO A 5 -15.12 28.45 7.46
C PRO A 5 -16.16 28.59 8.58
N LYS A 6 -17.43 28.78 8.19
CA LYS A 6 -18.56 28.72 9.12
C LYS A 6 -18.70 27.31 9.71
N ASN A 7 -19.06 27.22 10.99
CA ASN A 7 -19.28 25.96 11.71
C ASN A 7 -20.66 25.37 11.37
N GLU A 8 -20.79 24.83 10.17
CA GLU A 8 -22.01 24.21 9.66
C GLU A 8 -21.70 22.81 9.10
N ILE A 9 -22.52 21.82 9.44
CA ILE A 9 -22.37 20.44 8.94
C ILE A 9 -22.77 20.43 7.46
N LYS A 10 -21.87 19.95 6.60
CA LYS A 10 -22.13 19.80 5.16
C LYS A 10 -22.43 18.34 4.82
N PRO A 11 -23.30 18.08 3.84
CA PRO A 11 -23.43 16.73 3.28
C PRO A 11 -22.09 16.28 2.70
N THR A 12 -21.75 15.02 2.90
CA THR A 12 -20.46 14.45 2.47
C THR A 12 -20.62 13.74 1.14
N VAL A 13 -19.77 14.09 0.18
CA VAL A 13 -19.41 13.22 -0.94
C VAL A 13 -18.30 12.32 -0.43
N ASP A 14 -18.49 11.01 -0.54
CA ASP A 14 -17.63 10.01 0.09
C ASP A 14 -17.03 9.05 -0.94
N THR A 15 -16.72 9.53 -2.14
CA THR A 15 -16.05 8.71 -3.15
C THR A 15 -14.63 8.35 -2.70
N PRO A 16 -14.27 7.05 -2.63
CA PRO A 16 -12.91 6.62 -2.31
C PRO A 16 -11.98 6.87 -3.50
N HIS A 17 -10.76 7.30 -3.24
CA HIS A 17 -9.77 7.65 -4.27
C HIS A 17 -8.44 6.89 -4.12
N ASN A 18 -8.15 6.32 -2.95
CA ASN A 18 -6.87 5.67 -2.69
C ASN A 18 -7.08 4.18 -2.40
N PHE A 19 -6.39 3.30 -3.12
CA PHE A 19 -6.60 1.86 -3.05
C PHE A 19 -5.29 1.11 -2.90
N PHE A 20 -5.28 0.12 -2.00
CA PHE A 20 -4.19 -0.84 -1.89
C PHE A 20 -4.66 -2.22 -2.33
N ILE A 21 -4.18 -2.68 -3.48
CA ILE A 21 -4.57 -3.95 -4.08
C ILE A 21 -3.42 -4.95 -3.94
N TYR A 22 -3.70 -6.14 -3.40
CA TYR A 22 -2.69 -7.18 -3.27
C TYR A 22 -3.23 -8.57 -3.64
N GLY A 23 -2.32 -9.51 -3.90
CA GLY A 23 -2.68 -10.86 -4.35
C GLY A 23 -1.53 -11.59 -5.05
N ALA A 24 -1.68 -12.90 -5.21
CA ALA A 24 -0.72 -13.75 -5.92
C ALA A 24 -0.51 -13.30 -7.39
N THR A 25 0.54 -13.80 -8.03
CA THR A 25 0.71 -13.64 -9.48
C THR A 25 -0.53 -14.15 -10.22
N MET A 26 -0.98 -13.43 -11.25
CA MET A 26 -2.20 -13.74 -12.01
C MET A 26 -3.52 -13.78 -11.20
N SER A 27 -3.58 -13.18 -10.01
CA SER A 27 -4.82 -13.06 -9.23
C SER A 27 -5.81 -12.02 -9.77
N GLY A 28 -5.41 -11.24 -10.77
CA GLY A 28 -6.23 -10.17 -11.37
C GLY A 28 -5.99 -8.78 -10.78
N LYS A 29 -4.85 -8.52 -10.12
CA LYS A 29 -4.49 -7.20 -9.56
C LYS A 29 -4.52 -6.08 -10.62
N SER A 30 -3.68 -6.18 -11.65
CA SER A 30 -3.57 -5.19 -12.72
C SER A 30 -4.85 -5.13 -13.57
N TYR A 31 -5.60 -6.23 -13.67
CA TYR A 31 -6.92 -6.25 -14.31
C TYR A 31 -7.93 -5.39 -13.54
N LEU A 32 -8.03 -5.55 -12.21
CA LEU A 32 -8.87 -4.69 -11.37
C LEU A 32 -8.41 -3.23 -11.41
N ALA A 33 -7.10 -2.96 -11.33
CA ALA A 33 -6.58 -1.61 -11.41
C ALA A 33 -6.88 -0.94 -12.76
N GLY A 34 -6.88 -1.71 -13.86
CA GLY A 34 -7.21 -1.23 -15.19
C GLY A 34 -8.68 -0.87 -15.41
N GLU A 35 -9.60 -1.39 -14.58
CA GLU A 35 -11.01 -1.01 -14.66
C GLU A 35 -11.27 0.42 -14.15
N PHE A 36 -10.31 1.01 -13.44
CA PHE A 36 -10.43 2.38 -12.96
C PHE A 36 -10.39 3.40 -14.11
N PRO A 37 -11.00 4.58 -13.92
CA PRO A 37 -10.99 5.66 -14.91
C PRO A 37 -9.59 6.02 -15.43
N ASN A 38 -9.41 5.97 -16.75
CA ASN A 38 -8.23 6.47 -17.49
C ASN A 38 -6.89 6.21 -16.77
N PRO A 39 -6.46 4.94 -16.61
CA PRO A 39 -5.32 4.60 -15.78
C PRO A 39 -3.99 4.84 -16.48
N LEU A 40 -3.02 5.37 -15.72
CA LEU A 40 -1.60 5.40 -16.04
C LEU A 40 -0.86 4.41 -15.13
N PHE A 41 -0.23 3.41 -15.72
CA PHE A 41 0.59 2.45 -14.98
C PHE A 41 2.04 2.94 -14.85
N ILE A 42 2.54 3.01 -13.63
CA ILE A 42 3.95 3.12 -13.33
C ILE A 42 4.46 1.70 -13.10
N ASP A 43 5.11 1.14 -14.12
CA ASP A 43 5.55 -0.25 -14.18
C ASP A 43 6.99 -0.39 -13.68
N THR A 44 7.23 -1.36 -12.82
CA THR A 44 8.57 -1.74 -12.32
C THR A 44 9.04 -3.10 -12.76
N ASP A 45 8.15 -3.96 -13.24
CA ASP A 45 8.44 -5.37 -13.51
C ASP A 45 8.59 -5.69 -15.00
N GLY A 46 8.37 -4.69 -15.86
CA GLY A 46 8.57 -4.78 -17.31
C GLY A 46 7.41 -5.47 -18.03
N ASN A 47 6.28 -5.68 -17.37
CA ASN A 47 5.06 -6.25 -17.96
C ASN A 47 4.16 -5.19 -18.62
N ALA A 48 4.65 -3.98 -18.88
CA ALA A 48 3.97 -2.92 -19.61
C ALA A 48 3.26 -3.40 -20.87
N SER A 49 3.88 -4.30 -21.65
CA SER A 49 3.29 -4.83 -22.89
C SER A 49 2.14 -5.84 -22.67
N ALA A 50 1.94 -6.33 -21.44
CA ALA A 50 0.93 -7.33 -21.12
C ALA A 50 -0.43 -6.72 -20.77
N ASN A 51 -0.50 -5.40 -20.55
CA ASN A 51 -1.75 -4.68 -20.31
C ASN A 51 -1.99 -3.64 -21.44
N PRO A 52 -3.25 -3.34 -21.78
CA PRO A 52 -3.58 -2.42 -22.88
C PRO A 52 -3.50 -0.93 -22.49
N TYR A 53 -3.05 -0.60 -21.27
CA TYR A 53 -3.13 0.75 -20.71
C TYR A 53 -1.81 1.51 -20.88
N PRO A 54 -1.86 2.85 -20.95
CA PRO A 54 -0.66 3.67 -20.95
C PRO A 54 0.23 3.34 -19.73
N SER A 55 1.53 3.19 -19.99
CA SER A 55 2.50 2.83 -18.96
C SER A 55 3.81 3.60 -19.10
N ILE A 56 4.47 3.84 -17.96
CA ILE A 56 5.81 4.40 -17.85
C ILE A 56 6.62 3.40 -17.03
N GLU A 57 7.69 2.88 -17.62
CA GLU A 57 8.64 2.01 -16.91
C GLU A 57 9.56 2.88 -16.04
N VAL A 58 9.70 2.53 -14.76
CA VAL A 58 10.62 3.21 -13.84
C VAL A 58 11.67 2.24 -13.28
N ARG A 59 12.93 2.66 -13.28
CA ARG A 59 14.05 1.85 -12.77
C ARG A 59 15.24 2.70 -12.36
N ASN A 60 16.09 2.17 -11.49
CA ASN A 60 17.39 2.80 -11.21
C ASN A 60 18.34 2.64 -12.41
N ILE A 61 18.64 3.74 -13.11
CA ILE A 61 19.58 3.76 -14.26
C ILE A 61 20.99 4.02 -13.75
N LYS A 62 21.93 3.15 -14.11
CA LYS A 62 23.34 3.24 -13.70
C LYS A 62 24.25 3.64 -14.84
N ASN A 63 25.32 4.38 -14.52
CA ASN A 63 26.42 4.64 -15.44
C ASN A 63 27.40 3.43 -15.50
N LYS A 64 28.45 3.54 -16.32
CA LYS A 64 29.50 2.50 -16.44
C LYS A 64 30.26 2.23 -15.13
N SER A 65 30.31 3.19 -14.23
CA SER A 65 30.94 3.07 -12.91
C SER A 65 30.03 2.41 -11.87
N GLY A 66 28.77 2.14 -12.20
CA GLY A 66 27.78 1.54 -11.30
C GLY A 66 27.03 2.55 -10.44
N ASP A 67 27.25 3.85 -10.62
CA ASP A 67 26.51 4.90 -9.92
C ASP A 67 25.14 5.11 -10.53
N ILE A 68 24.11 5.25 -9.70
CA ILE A 68 22.77 5.60 -10.15
C ILE A 68 22.76 7.06 -10.59
N VAL A 69 22.50 7.29 -11.86
CA VAL A 69 22.46 8.62 -12.50
C VAL A 69 21.04 9.12 -12.74
N ASN A 70 20.06 8.23 -12.75
CA ASN A 70 18.64 8.56 -12.71
C ASN A 70 17.93 7.52 -11.84
N SER A 71 17.46 7.95 -10.67
CA SER A 71 16.87 7.05 -9.69
C SER A 71 15.36 6.90 -9.88
N VAL A 72 14.78 5.85 -9.29
CA VAL A 72 13.31 5.72 -9.22
C VAL A 72 12.68 6.91 -8.48
N VAL A 73 13.38 7.49 -7.50
CA VAL A 73 12.91 8.63 -6.71
C VAL A 73 12.77 9.87 -7.60
N ASP A 74 13.79 10.12 -8.44
CA ASP A 74 13.78 11.26 -9.37
C ASP A 74 12.68 11.08 -10.42
N GLN A 75 12.61 9.89 -11.05
CA GLN A 75 11.55 9.56 -12.01
C GLN A 75 10.14 9.71 -11.44
N LEU A 76 9.88 9.19 -10.23
CA LEU A 76 8.57 9.31 -9.60
C LEU A 76 8.24 10.77 -9.27
N SER A 77 9.23 11.56 -8.85
CA SER A 77 9.05 12.99 -8.56
C SER A 77 8.66 13.76 -9.83
N ASP A 78 9.33 13.49 -10.96
CA ASP A 78 9.02 14.10 -12.25
C ASP A 78 7.62 13.70 -12.75
N ILE A 79 7.25 12.42 -12.63
CA ILE A 79 5.92 11.93 -13.01
C ILE A 79 4.82 12.59 -12.16
N ILE A 80 5.02 12.66 -10.84
CA ILE A 80 4.06 13.30 -9.94
C ILE A 80 3.94 14.79 -10.26
N LEU A 81 5.05 15.48 -10.54
CA LEU A 81 5.04 16.89 -10.92
C LEU A 81 4.27 17.11 -12.23
N GLU A 82 4.48 16.25 -13.23
CA GLU A 82 3.75 16.29 -14.50
C GLU A 82 2.24 16.09 -14.28
N LEU A 83 1.86 15.12 -13.44
CA LEU A 83 0.47 14.86 -13.03
C LEU A 83 -0.16 16.00 -12.21
N GLN A 84 0.64 16.89 -11.62
CA GLN A 84 0.13 18.06 -10.88
C GLN A 84 0.01 19.31 -11.75
N THR A 85 0.86 19.45 -12.76
CA THR A 85 1.09 20.74 -13.43
C THR A 85 0.60 20.78 -14.88
N THR A 86 0.41 19.62 -15.51
CA THR A 86 0.01 19.55 -16.91
C THR A 86 -1.47 19.22 -17.07
N ASN A 87 -2.03 19.61 -18.22
CA ASN A 87 -3.37 19.22 -18.59
C ASN A 87 -3.32 17.83 -19.26
N HIS A 88 -3.52 16.78 -18.47
CA HIS A 88 -3.53 15.40 -18.92
C HIS A 88 -4.94 14.78 -18.82
N GLY A 89 -5.17 13.67 -19.52
CA GLY A 89 -6.43 12.92 -19.49
C GLY A 89 -6.51 11.81 -18.42
N PHE A 90 -5.44 11.58 -17.66
CA PHE A 90 -5.40 10.52 -16.65
C PHE A 90 -6.28 10.86 -15.44
N GLU A 91 -7.02 9.87 -14.96
CA GLU A 91 -7.87 9.97 -13.76
C GLU A 91 -7.46 8.95 -12.68
N THR A 92 -6.49 8.09 -12.98
CA THR A 92 -5.94 7.10 -12.05
C THR A 92 -4.46 6.89 -12.31
N VAL A 93 -3.64 6.86 -11.26
CA VAL A 93 -2.24 6.42 -11.30
C VAL A 93 -2.09 5.10 -10.55
N VAL A 94 -1.42 4.12 -11.16
CA VAL A 94 -1.25 2.77 -10.64
C VAL A 94 0.23 2.47 -10.46
N LEU A 95 0.66 2.14 -9.24
CA LEU A 95 2.04 1.72 -8.95
C LEU A 95 2.10 0.18 -8.96
N ASP A 96 2.64 -0.41 -10.02
CA ASP A 96 2.71 -1.86 -10.27
C ASP A 96 4.18 -2.31 -10.39
N VAL A 97 4.87 -2.73 -9.33
CA VAL A 97 4.42 -2.96 -7.95
C VAL A 97 5.18 -2.11 -6.92
N ILE A 98 4.49 -1.69 -5.85
CA ILE A 98 5.08 -0.88 -4.77
C ILE A 98 6.23 -1.59 -4.03
N ASP A 99 6.22 -2.93 -4.05
CA ASP A 99 7.31 -3.75 -3.50
C ASP A 99 8.66 -3.43 -4.16
N ASP A 100 8.68 -3.31 -5.48
CA ASP A 100 9.90 -3.08 -6.24
C ASP A 100 10.35 -1.63 -6.12
N ILE A 101 9.41 -0.68 -6.10
CA ILE A 101 9.69 0.72 -5.77
C ILE A 101 10.38 0.81 -4.39
N SER A 102 9.86 0.09 -3.39
CA SER A 102 10.51 0.05 -2.09
C SER A 102 11.93 -0.52 -2.16
N ILE A 103 12.20 -1.55 -2.95
CA ILE A 103 13.55 -2.10 -3.09
C ILE A 103 14.46 -1.11 -3.82
N MET A 104 13.96 -0.44 -4.85
CA MET A 104 14.71 0.54 -5.64
C MET A 104 15.06 1.81 -4.85
N ILE A 105 14.19 2.27 -3.94
CA ILE A 105 14.51 3.37 -3.00
C ILE A 105 15.66 2.97 -2.08
N GLU A 106 15.65 1.74 -1.55
CA GLU A 106 16.75 1.23 -0.72
C GLU A 106 18.06 1.16 -1.52
N GLN A 107 18.03 0.61 -2.73
CA GLN A 107 19.19 0.58 -3.63
C GLN A 107 19.72 1.99 -3.94
N TYR A 108 18.84 2.97 -4.15
CA TYR A 108 19.22 4.36 -4.36
C TYR A 108 20.00 4.93 -3.17
N ILE A 109 19.48 4.72 -1.96
CA ILE A 109 20.13 5.19 -0.72
C ILE A 109 21.48 4.51 -0.53
N CYS A 110 21.55 3.19 -0.68
CA CYS A 110 22.80 2.43 -0.55
C CYS A 110 23.84 2.89 -1.59
N ASN A 111 23.45 3.07 -2.85
CA ASN A 111 24.35 3.52 -3.92
C ASN A 111 24.88 4.94 -3.69
N LYS A 112 24.04 5.85 -3.18
CA LYS A 112 24.42 7.22 -2.84
C LYS A 112 25.43 7.28 -1.70
N ASN A 113 25.34 6.35 -0.74
CA ASN A 113 26.23 6.27 0.41
C ASN A 113 27.41 5.30 0.22
N LYS A 114 27.52 4.62 -0.93
CA LYS A 114 28.55 3.61 -1.23
C LYS A 114 28.59 2.47 -0.20
N VAL A 115 27.42 1.99 0.19
CA VAL A 115 27.23 0.86 1.12
C VAL A 115 26.38 -0.24 0.49
N GLU A 116 26.38 -1.43 1.08
CA GLU A 116 25.57 -2.56 0.62
C GLU A 116 24.19 -2.57 1.27
N ALA A 117 24.09 -2.24 2.56
CA ALA A 117 22.85 -2.23 3.31
C ALA A 117 22.57 -0.89 4.01
N LEU A 118 21.27 -0.61 4.27
CA LEU A 118 20.87 0.59 5.02
C LEU A 118 21.43 0.63 6.44
N SER A 119 21.71 -0.53 7.03
CA SER A 119 22.33 -0.68 8.36
C SER A 119 23.77 -0.17 8.42
N ASP A 120 24.48 -0.15 7.29
CA ASP A 120 25.88 0.28 7.23
C ASP A 120 25.99 1.81 7.31
N ILE A 121 24.87 2.52 7.16
CA ILE A 121 24.78 3.96 7.34
C ILE A 121 24.63 4.26 8.83
N ALA A 122 25.61 4.98 9.38
CA ALA A 122 25.77 5.22 10.81
C ALA A 122 24.47 5.68 11.53
N TYR A 123 24.26 5.13 12.74
CA TYR A 123 23.19 5.51 13.67
C TYR A 123 21.77 5.39 13.10
N GLY A 124 21.51 4.38 12.25
CA GLY A 124 20.17 4.14 11.69
C GLY A 124 19.69 5.20 10.70
N LYS A 125 20.58 6.11 10.28
CA LYS A 125 20.27 7.18 9.32
C LYS A 125 19.77 6.64 7.99
N GLY A 126 20.25 5.47 7.55
CA GLY A 126 19.79 4.81 6.33
C GLY A 126 18.30 4.48 6.37
N TYR A 127 17.84 3.81 7.44
CA TYR A 127 16.43 3.49 7.63
C TYR A 127 15.56 4.74 7.79
N ASN A 128 16.06 5.77 8.49
CA ASN A 128 15.33 7.04 8.63
C ASN A 128 15.17 7.73 7.28
N LEU A 129 16.23 7.80 6.47
CA LEU A 129 16.17 8.39 5.13
C LEU A 129 15.22 7.61 4.22
N PHE A 130 15.24 6.28 4.27
CA PHE A 130 14.29 5.44 3.56
C PHE A 130 12.85 5.80 3.93
N ASN A 131 12.54 5.86 5.23
CA ASN A 131 11.20 6.17 5.71
C ASN A 131 10.77 7.57 5.29
N THR A 132 11.67 8.57 5.33
CA THR A 132 11.38 9.93 4.84
C THR A 132 10.97 9.91 3.37
N ILE A 133 11.78 9.29 2.50
CA ILE A 133 11.51 9.24 1.06
C ILE A 133 10.22 8.47 0.78
N PHE A 134 10.02 7.32 1.40
CA PHE A 134 8.85 6.48 1.19
C PHE A 134 7.56 7.16 1.68
N ASN A 135 7.60 7.81 2.85
CA ASN A 135 6.46 8.58 3.36
C ASN A 135 6.14 9.77 2.46
N GLN A 136 7.17 10.49 1.99
CA GLN A 136 7.00 11.62 1.09
C GLN A 136 6.30 11.19 -0.21
N LEU A 137 6.76 10.10 -0.83
CA LEU A 137 6.12 9.51 -2.00
C LEU A 137 4.62 9.22 -1.78
N VAL A 138 4.28 8.58 -0.66
CA VAL A 138 2.88 8.23 -0.35
C VAL A 138 2.03 9.49 -0.13
N ILE A 139 2.58 10.51 0.52
CA ILE A 139 1.88 11.79 0.74
C ILE A 139 1.68 12.52 -0.59
N ASP A 140 2.71 12.62 -1.42
CA ASP A 140 2.65 13.33 -2.70
C ASP A 140 1.61 12.69 -3.63
N LEU A 141 1.62 11.36 -3.73
CA LEU A 141 0.61 10.61 -4.48
C LEU A 141 -0.81 10.90 -3.95
N LYS A 142 -1.02 10.81 -2.63
CA LYS A 142 -2.33 11.07 -2.01
C LYS A 142 -2.86 12.48 -2.30
N THR A 143 -1.98 13.46 -2.49
CA THR A 143 -2.37 14.85 -2.75
C THR A 143 -2.80 15.10 -4.19
N LEU A 144 -2.58 14.14 -5.09
CA LEU A 144 -3.01 14.23 -6.47
C LEU A 144 -4.55 14.27 -6.56
N PRO A 145 -5.13 15.10 -7.45
CA PRO A 145 -6.58 15.18 -7.65
C PRO A 145 -7.10 14.02 -8.55
N ILE A 146 -6.50 12.84 -8.46
CA ILE A 146 -6.84 11.64 -9.23
C ILE A 146 -6.82 10.41 -8.31
N ASN A 147 -7.32 9.27 -8.79
CA ASN A 147 -7.26 8.04 -8.02
C ASN A 147 -5.81 7.52 -7.93
N VAL A 148 -5.44 6.95 -6.80
CA VAL A 148 -4.13 6.34 -6.58
C VAL A 148 -4.31 4.88 -6.22
N ILE A 149 -3.63 4.00 -6.94
CA ILE A 149 -3.66 2.56 -6.71
C ILE A 149 -2.24 2.07 -6.45
N TYR A 150 -2.05 1.41 -5.33
CA TYR A 150 -0.84 0.68 -5.02
C TYR A 150 -1.08 -0.80 -5.28
N ILE A 151 -0.24 -1.46 -6.07
CA ILE A 151 -0.28 -2.90 -6.25
C ILE A 151 0.88 -3.53 -5.48
N SER A 152 0.57 -4.57 -4.68
CA SER A 152 1.58 -5.38 -4.01
C SER A 152 1.41 -6.87 -4.30
N ARG A 153 2.53 -7.61 -4.25
CA ARG A 153 2.51 -9.07 -4.29
C ARG A 153 1.96 -9.62 -2.96
N MET A 154 1.82 -10.94 -2.86
CA MET A 154 1.26 -11.60 -1.68
C MET A 154 2.23 -12.65 -1.17
N ASN A 155 2.40 -12.68 0.15
CA ASN A 155 3.15 -13.70 0.87
C ASN A 155 2.20 -14.49 1.76
N THR A 156 2.60 -15.71 2.04
CA THR A 156 1.94 -16.57 3.03
C THR A 156 2.73 -16.50 4.32
N LYS A 157 2.08 -16.14 5.42
CA LYS A 157 2.63 -16.24 6.77
C LYS A 157 1.99 -17.42 7.49
N ILE A 158 2.76 -18.06 8.37
CA ILE A 158 2.32 -19.17 9.19
C ILE A 158 2.46 -18.73 10.65
N ASP A 159 1.36 -18.82 11.40
CA ASP A 159 1.30 -18.53 12.84
C ASP A 159 0.44 -19.60 13.49
N ASN A 160 0.94 -20.27 14.52
CA ASN A 160 0.23 -21.33 15.23
C ASN A 160 -0.42 -22.40 14.31
N ASN A 161 0.31 -22.86 13.28
CA ASN A 161 -0.15 -23.78 12.24
C ASN A 161 -1.32 -23.28 11.36
N VAL A 162 -1.65 -21.99 11.44
CA VAL A 162 -2.62 -21.32 10.57
C VAL A 162 -1.86 -20.51 9.52
N SER A 163 -2.19 -20.76 8.26
CA SER A 163 -1.65 -20.04 7.12
C SER A 163 -2.54 -18.84 6.80
N TYR A 164 -1.95 -17.65 6.69
CA TYR A 164 -2.64 -16.41 6.33
C TYR A 164 -1.92 -15.67 5.22
N GLU A 165 -2.71 -15.14 4.30
CA GLU A 165 -2.25 -14.43 3.11
C GLU A 165 -2.19 -12.92 3.38
N VAL A 166 -0.98 -12.36 3.26
CA VAL A 166 -0.70 -10.94 3.54
C VAL A 166 0.01 -10.31 2.35
N PRO A 167 0.02 -8.97 2.21
CA PRO A 167 0.91 -8.32 1.26
C PRO A 167 2.36 -8.74 1.49
N SER A 168 3.13 -8.87 0.42
CA SER A 168 4.57 -9.12 0.52
C SER A 168 5.33 -7.92 1.08
N LEU A 169 4.76 -6.73 0.91
CA LEU A 169 5.29 -5.51 1.48
C LEU A 169 5.35 -5.65 3.02
N PRO A 170 6.48 -5.34 3.67
CA PRO A 170 6.60 -5.41 5.12
C PRO A 170 5.52 -4.61 5.85
N GLU A 171 5.05 -5.13 6.98
CA GLU A 171 3.90 -4.59 7.73
C GLU A 171 4.01 -3.10 8.05
N LYS A 172 5.19 -2.62 8.46
CA LYS A 172 5.42 -1.18 8.70
C LYS A 172 5.16 -0.33 7.46
N LYS A 173 5.54 -0.81 6.28
CA LYS A 173 5.34 -0.13 4.99
C LYS A 173 3.89 -0.25 4.53
N VAL A 174 3.25 -1.41 4.76
CA VAL A 174 1.79 -1.58 4.56
C VAL A 174 1.02 -0.58 5.39
N ASN A 175 1.38 -0.35 6.65
CA ASN A 175 0.69 0.61 7.51
C ASN A 175 0.79 2.05 6.99
N ILE A 176 1.94 2.42 6.42
CA ILE A 176 2.14 3.73 5.78
C ILE A 176 1.23 3.88 4.55
N VAL A 177 1.24 2.90 3.64
CA VAL A 177 0.43 2.93 2.41
C VAL A 177 -1.06 2.84 2.74
N ASN A 178 -1.46 1.81 3.49
CA ASN A 178 -2.86 1.53 3.80
C ASN A 178 -3.48 2.60 4.72
N GLY A 179 -2.71 3.22 5.62
CA GLY A 179 -3.19 4.37 6.40
C GLY A 179 -3.64 5.55 5.51
N ASN A 180 -3.08 5.64 4.31
CA ASN A 180 -3.44 6.64 3.30
C ASN A 180 -4.49 6.13 2.30
N CYS A 181 -4.82 4.84 2.30
CA CYS A 181 -5.84 4.25 1.44
C CYS A 181 -7.24 4.29 2.05
N ASP A 182 -8.24 4.27 1.18
CA ASP A 182 -9.66 4.14 1.50
C ASP A 182 -10.07 2.66 1.58
N TYR A 183 -9.49 1.82 0.72
CA TYR A 183 -9.69 0.37 0.70
C TYR A 183 -8.37 -0.40 0.54
N MET A 184 -8.28 -1.50 1.27
CA MET A 184 -7.34 -2.58 1.02
C MET A 184 -8.11 -3.77 0.43
N ILE A 185 -7.79 -4.14 -0.80
CA ILE A 185 -8.50 -5.16 -1.57
C ILE A 185 -7.54 -6.32 -1.84
N GLN A 186 -7.94 -7.52 -1.42
CA GLN A 186 -7.28 -8.75 -1.83
C GLN A 186 -7.94 -9.29 -3.10
N THR A 187 -7.11 -9.63 -4.08
CA THR A 187 -7.50 -10.37 -5.28
C THR A 187 -7.01 -11.81 -5.18
N GLN A 188 -7.84 -12.76 -5.56
CA GLN A 188 -7.53 -14.19 -5.58
C GLN A 188 -8.08 -14.84 -6.84
N LYS A 189 -7.44 -15.91 -7.29
CA LYS A 189 -7.92 -16.75 -8.39
C LYS A 189 -8.14 -18.17 -7.89
N ILE A 190 -9.40 -18.60 -7.82
CA ILE A 190 -9.78 -19.95 -7.41
C ILE A 190 -10.38 -20.67 -8.62
N GLY A 191 -9.59 -21.56 -9.22
CA GLY A 191 -9.94 -22.19 -10.48
C GLY A 191 -10.14 -21.16 -11.60
N LYS A 192 -11.38 -21.02 -12.08
CA LYS A 192 -11.77 -20.02 -13.10
C LYS A 192 -12.30 -18.71 -12.51
N ASN A 193 -12.55 -18.66 -11.20
CA ASN A 193 -13.20 -17.54 -10.55
C ASN A 193 -12.15 -16.55 -10.04
N HIS A 194 -12.31 -15.28 -10.39
CA HIS A 194 -11.55 -14.18 -9.79
C HIS A 194 -12.37 -13.58 -8.66
N ILE A 195 -11.79 -13.53 -7.47
CA ILE A 195 -12.43 -13.05 -6.25
C ILE A 195 -11.74 -11.76 -5.83
N ARG A 196 -12.54 -10.76 -5.48
CA ARG A 196 -12.09 -9.46 -4.97
C ARG A 196 -12.76 -9.26 -3.61
N SER A 197 -11.98 -9.05 -2.56
CA SER A 197 -12.51 -8.92 -1.19
C SER A 197 -11.83 -7.79 -0.44
N VAL A 198 -12.60 -6.99 0.29
CA VAL A 198 -12.08 -5.97 1.20
C VAL A 198 -11.46 -6.64 2.43
N LYS A 199 -10.25 -6.21 2.78
CA LYS A 199 -9.53 -6.64 3.99
C LYS A 199 -9.45 -5.54 5.03
N ALA A 200 -9.39 -4.31 4.58
CA ALA A 200 -9.48 -3.13 5.42
C ALA A 200 -10.16 -2.00 4.63
N LYS A 201 -10.84 -1.11 5.35
CA LYS A 201 -11.39 0.11 4.79
C LYS A 201 -11.33 1.23 5.81
N ARG A 202 -11.17 2.46 5.32
CA ARG A 202 -11.07 3.66 6.16
C ARG A 202 -12.34 3.95 6.95
N LYS A 203 -13.50 3.70 6.35
CA LYS A 203 -14.82 3.93 6.94
C LYS A 203 -15.88 3.06 6.25
N ASN A 204 -17.10 3.10 6.77
CA ASN A 204 -18.24 2.51 6.09
C ASN A 204 -18.73 3.46 4.99
N TYR A 205 -18.51 3.08 3.74
CA TYR A 205 -18.99 3.80 2.58
C TYR A 205 -20.46 3.44 2.28
N GLU A 206 -21.19 4.39 1.70
CA GLU A 206 -22.60 4.25 1.32
C GLU A 206 -22.72 4.48 -0.18
N ARG A 207 -23.47 3.62 -0.86
CA ARG A 207 -23.60 3.66 -2.33
C ARG A 207 -24.13 5.01 -2.81
N GLU A 208 -25.08 5.56 -2.06
CA GLU A 208 -25.78 6.80 -2.37
C GLU A 208 -24.89 8.04 -2.23
N LYS A 209 -23.72 7.91 -1.59
CA LYS A 209 -22.75 8.99 -1.37
C LYS A 209 -21.54 8.92 -2.30
N ILE A 210 -21.50 7.94 -3.21
CA ILE A 210 -20.48 7.84 -4.26
C ILE A 210 -21.01 8.53 -5.50
N ASP A 211 -20.34 9.60 -5.90
CA ASP A 211 -20.73 10.42 -7.05
C ASP A 211 -20.12 9.91 -8.39
N ASP A 212 -18.98 9.23 -8.37
CA ASP A 212 -18.41 8.59 -9.56
C ASP A 212 -19.03 7.20 -9.81
N GLN A 213 -19.86 7.11 -10.85
CA GLN A 213 -20.53 5.88 -11.27
C GLN A 213 -19.58 4.77 -11.73
N ARG A 214 -18.39 5.09 -12.23
CA ARG A 214 -17.38 4.10 -12.62
C ARG A 214 -16.76 3.48 -11.38
N ILE A 215 -16.45 4.29 -10.37
CA ILE A 215 -15.95 3.81 -9.07
C ILE A 215 -17.01 2.96 -8.37
N LEU A 216 -18.27 3.40 -8.35
CA LEU A 216 -19.38 2.63 -7.79
C LEU A 216 -19.49 1.23 -8.43
N LYS A 217 -19.46 1.16 -9.77
CA LYS A 217 -19.50 -0.12 -10.51
C LYS A 217 -18.35 -1.04 -10.14
N ILE A 218 -17.13 -0.52 -9.98
CA ILE A 218 -15.97 -1.30 -9.56
C ILE A 218 -16.21 -1.85 -8.14
N LEU A 219 -16.62 -1.00 -7.19
CA LEU A 219 -16.85 -1.40 -5.80
C LEU A 219 -17.97 -2.42 -5.64
N ASP A 220 -19.01 -2.36 -6.48
CA ASP A 220 -20.07 -3.38 -6.50
C ASP A 220 -19.56 -4.78 -6.89
N THR A 221 -18.40 -4.87 -7.56
CA THR A 221 -17.73 -6.16 -7.83
C THR A 221 -16.87 -6.66 -6.66
N VAL A 222 -16.67 -5.86 -5.61
CA VAL A 222 -15.77 -6.17 -4.50
C VAL A 222 -16.57 -6.57 -3.26
N THR A 223 -16.45 -7.83 -2.86
CA THR A 223 -17.09 -8.34 -1.65
C THR A 223 -16.60 -7.57 -0.41
N GLY A 224 -17.54 -7.10 0.41
CA GLY A 224 -17.23 -6.32 1.63
C GLY A 224 -17.09 -4.80 1.44
N ALA A 225 -17.18 -4.28 0.20
CA ALA A 225 -17.05 -2.85 -0.09
C ALA A 225 -18.00 -1.99 0.75
N PHE A 226 -19.28 -2.37 0.80
CA PHE A 226 -20.36 -1.62 1.47
C PHE A 226 -20.87 -2.29 2.76
N GLU A 227 -20.22 -3.34 3.24
CA GLU A 227 -20.61 -3.97 4.51
C GLU A 227 -20.44 -2.96 5.66
N ARG A 228 -21.32 -2.98 6.67
CA ARG A 228 -21.22 -2.05 7.80
C ARG A 228 -20.50 -2.72 8.97
N SER A 229 -19.54 -2.01 9.57
CA SER A 229 -19.07 -2.41 10.90
C SER A 229 -20.18 -2.24 11.93
N HIS A 230 -20.40 -3.27 12.75
CA HIS A 230 -21.40 -3.23 13.82
C HIS A 230 -20.77 -2.70 15.11
N PRO A 231 -21.34 -1.65 15.73
CA PRO A 231 -20.87 -1.21 17.05
C PRO A 231 -21.12 -2.32 18.06
N ILE A 232 -20.10 -2.64 18.85
CA ILE A 232 -20.17 -3.64 19.92
C ILE A 232 -20.38 -2.91 21.25
N SER A 233 -21.16 -3.48 22.18
CA SER A 233 -21.36 -2.88 23.51
C SER A 233 -20.05 -2.78 24.29
N LYS A 234 -19.92 -1.76 25.15
CA LYS A 234 -18.73 -1.57 25.99
C LYS A 234 -18.38 -2.83 26.80
N ALA A 235 -19.38 -3.49 27.38
CA ALA A 235 -19.18 -4.73 28.13
C ALA A 235 -18.49 -5.82 27.31
N LYS A 236 -18.93 -6.02 26.06
CA LYS A 236 -18.33 -7.00 25.16
C LYS A 236 -16.97 -6.54 24.62
N GLN A 237 -16.74 -5.24 24.47
CA GLN A 237 -15.41 -4.70 24.15
C GLN A 237 -14.43 -5.00 25.29
N ASP A 238 -14.80 -4.74 26.54
CA ASP A 238 -13.96 -5.00 27.72
C ASP A 238 -13.62 -6.49 27.87
N GLU A 239 -14.57 -7.38 27.55
CA GLU A 239 -14.33 -8.84 27.50
C GLU A 239 -13.31 -9.21 26.43
N ILE A 240 -13.46 -8.71 25.20
CA ILE A 240 -12.53 -8.99 24.10
C ILE A 240 -11.12 -8.48 24.42
N VAL A 241 -11.00 -7.27 24.96
CA VAL A 241 -9.69 -6.70 25.34
C VAL A 241 -8.99 -7.59 26.38
N LYS A 242 -9.71 -8.03 27.41
CA LYS A 242 -9.16 -8.96 28.42
C LYS A 242 -8.70 -10.28 27.82
N GLU A 243 -9.41 -10.81 26.81
CA GLU A 243 -8.98 -12.03 26.12
C GLU A 243 -7.72 -11.81 25.27
N LEU A 244 -7.62 -10.65 24.60
CA LEU A 244 -6.45 -10.29 23.81
C LEU A 244 -5.21 -10.10 24.68
N ASP A 245 -5.34 -9.41 25.82
CA ASP A 245 -4.25 -9.21 26.78
C ASP A 245 -3.75 -10.55 27.31
N LYS A 246 -4.67 -11.46 27.68
CA LYS A 246 -4.31 -12.83 28.11
C LYS A 246 -3.58 -13.61 27.02
N LYS A 247 -4.01 -13.50 25.75
CA LYS A 247 -3.35 -14.17 24.63
C LYS A 247 -1.95 -13.61 24.38
N GLN A 248 -1.76 -12.29 24.49
CA GLN A 248 -0.44 -11.66 24.39
C GLN A 248 0.47 -12.10 25.53
N GLU A 249 -0.01 -12.09 26.77
CA GLU A 249 0.76 -12.59 27.92
C GLU A 249 1.18 -14.06 27.73
N GLN A 250 0.30 -14.90 27.20
CA GLN A 250 0.60 -16.30 26.91
C GLN A 250 1.64 -16.46 25.79
N SER A 251 1.57 -15.67 24.71
CA SER A 251 2.57 -15.70 23.63
C SER A 251 3.94 -15.20 24.11
N PHE A 252 3.98 -14.16 24.95
CA PHE A 252 5.22 -13.69 25.58
C PHE A 252 5.86 -14.76 26.49
N ILE A 253 5.05 -15.58 27.16
CA ILE A 253 5.54 -16.67 28.01
C ILE A 253 6.02 -17.86 27.16
N SER A 254 5.38 -18.18 26.04
CA SER A 254 5.84 -19.25 25.13
C SER A 254 7.15 -18.88 24.44
N ASP A 255 7.28 -17.66 23.92
CA ASP A 255 8.48 -17.20 23.21
C ASP A 255 9.72 -17.17 24.14
N ASN A 256 9.52 -16.84 25.42
CA ASN A 256 10.58 -16.87 26.43
C ASN A 256 10.97 -18.29 26.89
N LYS A 257 10.12 -19.30 26.67
CA LYS A 257 10.46 -20.71 26.98
C LYS A 257 11.23 -21.39 25.84
N GLU A 258 11.10 -20.90 24.60
CA GLU A 258 11.79 -21.46 23.42
C GLU A 258 13.21 -20.92 23.20
N GLN A 259 13.64 -19.87 23.90
CA GLN A 259 15.04 -19.41 23.90
C GLN A 259 15.80 -19.93 25.13
N PRO A 260 16.54 -21.06 25.07
CA PRO A 260 17.46 -21.41 26.14
C PRO A 260 18.56 -20.34 26.22
N ARG A 261 18.74 -19.76 27.40
CA ARG A 261 19.86 -18.86 27.74
C ARG A 261 21.18 -19.53 27.32
N LYS A 262 21.77 -19.10 26.20
CA LYS A 262 23.16 -19.47 25.87
C LYS A 262 24.05 -18.93 26.98
N LYS A 263 24.61 -19.81 27.81
CA LYS A 263 25.65 -19.44 28.77
C LYS A 263 26.83 -18.85 27.98
N PRO A 264 27.40 -17.71 28.39
CA PRO A 264 28.62 -17.22 27.78
C PRO A 264 29.73 -18.26 27.96
N GLN A 265 30.35 -18.68 26.85
CA GLN A 265 31.60 -19.43 26.90
C GLN A 265 32.71 -18.45 27.24
N ILE A 266 33.44 -18.76 28.32
CA ILE A 266 34.64 -18.07 28.79
C ILE A 266 35.82 -18.55 27.95
#